data_AF-A0A834RP58-F1
#
_entry.id   AF-A0A834RP58-F1
#
_cell.length_a   1.000
_cell.length_b   1.000
_cell.length_c   1.000
_cell.angle_alpha   90.00
_cell.angle_beta   90.00
_cell.angle_gamma   90.00
#
_symmetry.space_group_name_H-M   'P 1'
#
loop_
_entity.id
_entity.type
_entity.pdbx_description
1 polymer ?
#
loop_
_entity_poly.entity_id
_entity_poly.type
_entity_poly.pdbx_seq_one_letter_code
_entity_poly.pdbx_strand_id
1 'polypeptide(L)'
;MVPRKATAANKAGSKDKVVKRPARGYHKFKNGLFNVTPKRSEKELVKVNQQSPLLRLPPEIRNRIWEFALGGMVYRVKNPDSDRHRKLAPSPKQPAGISLLRVCRQIYAEAAMLPSLLNTISFH
;
A
#
# COMPACT_ATOMS: atom_id res chain seq x y z
N MET A 1 -32.43 -11.26 49.38
CA MET A 1 -31.31 -12.01 48.74
C MET A 1 -31.95 -12.87 47.66
N VAL A 2 -31.78 -12.66 46.36
CA VAL A 2 -30.58 -12.37 45.56
C VAL A 2 -30.99 -11.48 44.35
N PRO A 3 -30.19 -10.46 43.97
CA PRO A 3 -30.51 -9.60 42.82
C PRO A 3 -30.04 -10.25 41.51
N ARG A 4 -30.88 -10.21 40.45
CA ARG A 4 -30.47 -10.60 39.09
C ARG A 4 -29.75 -9.41 38.43
N LYS A 5 -28.49 -9.64 38.12
CA LYS A 5 -27.48 -8.74 37.56
C LYS A 5 -27.91 -8.16 36.20
N ALA A 6 -27.62 -6.87 36.00
CA ALA A 6 -27.80 -6.14 34.74
C ALA A 6 -27.00 -6.77 33.58
N THR A 7 -27.63 -6.86 32.41
CA THR A 7 -27.02 -7.26 31.14
C THR A 7 -26.03 -6.22 30.67
N ALA A 8 -24.76 -6.62 30.53
CA ALA A 8 -23.68 -5.77 30.05
C ALA A 8 -23.90 -5.39 28.58
N ALA A 9 -23.92 -4.08 28.32
CA ALA A 9 -24.03 -3.47 27.01
C ALA A 9 -22.92 -3.97 26.05
N ASN A 10 -23.34 -4.23 24.81
CA ASN A 10 -22.51 -4.54 23.65
C ASN A 10 -21.36 -3.53 23.49
N LYS A 11 -20.13 -3.95 23.79
CA LYS A 11 -18.93 -3.24 23.34
C LYS A 11 -18.74 -3.52 21.86
N ALA A 12 -19.19 -2.60 21.01
CA ALA A 12 -18.79 -2.52 19.62
C ALA A 12 -17.26 -2.41 19.55
N GLY A 13 -16.60 -3.54 19.24
CA GLY A 13 -15.15 -3.61 19.11
C GLY A 13 -14.69 -2.78 17.91
N SER A 14 -13.97 -1.68 18.21
CA SER A 14 -13.22 -0.89 17.23
C SER A 14 -12.39 -1.82 16.32
N LYS A 15 -12.68 -1.78 15.00
CA LYS A 15 -12.18 -2.74 14.01
C LYS A 15 -10.71 -2.52 13.57
N ASP A 16 -10.06 -1.46 14.05
CA ASP A 16 -8.68 -1.12 13.72
C ASP A 16 -7.72 -1.41 14.88
N LYS A 17 -7.54 -2.70 15.17
CA LYS A 17 -6.41 -3.15 15.99
C LYS A 17 -5.13 -2.98 15.17
N VAL A 18 -4.39 -1.90 15.42
CA VAL A 18 -3.03 -1.72 14.93
C VAL A 18 -2.17 -2.87 15.47
N VAL A 19 -1.76 -3.79 14.59
CA VAL A 19 -0.89 -4.92 14.93
C VAL A 19 0.43 -4.36 15.48
N LYS A 20 0.84 -4.80 16.68
CA LYS A 20 2.10 -4.38 17.31
C LYS A 20 3.29 -4.72 16.41
N ARG A 21 4.30 -3.84 16.41
CA ARG A 21 5.46 -3.86 15.50
C ARG A 21 6.18 -5.23 15.50
N PRO A 22 6.50 -5.81 14.33
CA PRO A 22 7.66 -6.70 14.25
C PRO A 22 8.94 -5.87 14.48
N ALA A 23 9.96 -6.48 15.09
CA ALA A 23 11.21 -5.81 15.49
C ALA A 23 11.94 -5.08 14.34
N ARG A 24 11.65 -5.47 13.08
CA ARG A 24 12.09 -4.79 11.85
C ARG A 24 10.94 -4.82 10.84
N GLY A 25 10.29 -3.68 10.61
CA GLY A 25 9.24 -3.61 9.57
C GLY A 25 8.33 -2.39 9.67
N TYR A 26 7.56 -2.19 8.60
CA TYR A 26 6.54 -1.15 8.48
C TYR A 26 5.18 -1.68 8.93
N HIS A 27 4.30 -0.79 9.41
CA HIS A 27 2.93 -1.16 9.77
C HIS A 27 2.12 -1.42 8.50
N LYS A 28 1.40 -2.54 8.44
CA LYS A 28 0.45 -2.85 7.36
C LYS A 28 -0.97 -2.93 7.92
N PHE A 29 -1.94 -2.57 7.10
CA PHE A 29 -3.35 -2.84 7.39
C PHE A 29 -3.64 -4.34 7.19
N LYS A 30 -4.81 -4.79 7.66
CA LYS A 30 -5.26 -6.20 7.50
C LYS A 30 -5.33 -6.63 6.03
N ASN A 31 -5.57 -5.69 5.12
CA ASN A 31 -5.60 -5.92 3.67
C ASN A 31 -4.20 -5.97 3.02
N GLY A 32 -3.12 -5.86 3.80
CA GLY A 32 -1.75 -5.94 3.29
C GLY A 32 -1.15 -4.63 2.78
N LEU A 33 -1.95 -3.56 2.62
CA LEU A 33 -1.45 -2.23 2.25
C LEU A 33 -0.61 -1.63 3.38
N PHE A 34 0.37 -0.80 3.04
CA PHE A 34 1.13 -0.07 4.03
C PHE A 34 0.27 0.97 4.73
N ASN A 35 0.42 1.04 6.05
CA ASN A 35 -0.13 2.13 6.84
C ASN A 35 0.71 3.38 6.64
N VAL A 36 0.23 4.23 5.74
CA VAL A 36 0.86 5.50 5.32
C VAL A 36 0.66 6.63 6.33
N THR A 37 -0.08 6.44 7.43
CA THR A 37 -0.25 7.50 8.45
C THR A 37 1.10 7.99 9.01
N PRO A 38 1.45 9.27 8.82
CA PRO A 38 2.77 9.78 9.20
C PRO A 38 2.88 9.88 10.72
N LYS A 39 3.96 9.33 11.29
CA LYS A 39 4.22 9.38 12.73
C LYS A 39 5.42 10.27 13.05
N ARG A 40 5.25 11.12 14.07
CA ARG A 40 6.30 11.96 14.68
C ARG A 40 7.16 12.66 13.61
N SER A 41 8.40 12.22 13.41
CA SER A 41 9.39 12.79 12.47
C SER A 41 8.99 12.68 10.99
N GLU A 42 8.16 11.71 10.61
CA GLU A 42 7.71 11.56 9.23
C GLU A 42 6.79 12.70 8.78
N LYS A 43 6.16 13.41 9.72
CA LYS A 43 5.29 14.55 9.40
C LYS A 43 6.04 15.69 8.73
N GLU A 44 7.30 15.92 9.13
CA GLU A 44 8.16 16.95 8.54
C GLU A 44 8.56 16.56 7.12
N LEU A 45 8.98 15.31 6.91
CA LEU A 45 9.26 14.77 5.58
C LEU A 45 8.04 14.86 4.66
N VAL A 46 6.84 14.62 5.20
CA VAL A 46 5.60 14.77 4.42
C VAL A 46 5.41 16.20 3.94
N LYS A 47 5.65 17.19 4.81
CA LYS A 47 5.56 18.62 4.45
C LYS A 47 6.59 19.03 3.41
N VAL A 48 7.84 18.56 3.55
CA VAL A 48 8.90 18.84 2.57
C VAL A 48 8.56 18.23 1.21
N ASN A 49 8.11 16.98 1.18
CA ASN A 49 7.74 16.32 -0.06
C ASN A 49 6.57 17.01 -0.78
N GLN A 50 5.61 17.61 -0.05
CA GLN A 50 4.52 18.40 -0.64
C GLN A 50 5.02 19.62 -1.42
N GLN A 51 6.25 20.07 -1.16
CA GLN A 51 6.88 21.16 -1.92
C GLN A 51 7.55 20.67 -3.23
N SER A 52 7.59 19.35 -3.48
CA SER A 52 8.12 18.83 -4.74
C SER A 52 7.25 19.23 -5.93
N PRO A 53 7.83 19.49 -7.12
CA PRO A 53 7.07 19.84 -8.32
C PRO A 53 5.97 18.82 -8.66
N LEU A 54 6.25 17.52 -8.48
CA LEU A 54 5.31 16.44 -8.76
C LEU A 54 4.08 16.46 -7.85
N LEU A 55 4.25 16.67 -6.54
CA LEU A 55 3.15 16.67 -5.58
C LEU A 55 2.39 18.00 -5.51
N ARG A 56 2.89 19.06 -6.16
CA ARG A 56 2.18 20.32 -6.36
C ARG A 56 1.20 20.29 -7.53
N LEU A 57 1.34 19.34 -8.45
CA LEU A 57 0.44 19.21 -9.60
C LEU A 57 -0.98 18.88 -9.15
N PRO A 58 -2.02 19.30 -9.88
CA PRO A 58 -3.39 18.86 -9.65
C PRO A 58 -3.52 17.32 -9.67
N PRO A 59 -4.42 16.74 -8.86
CA PRO A 59 -4.62 15.28 -8.81
C PRO A 59 -4.86 14.63 -10.17
N GLU A 60 -5.54 15.32 -11.10
CA GLU A 60 -5.85 14.82 -12.44
C GLU A 60 -4.57 14.57 -13.25
N ILE A 61 -3.61 15.49 -13.15
CA ILE A 61 -2.32 15.36 -13.83
C ILE A 61 -1.49 14.26 -13.17
N ARG A 62 -1.51 14.18 -11.83
CA ARG A 62 -0.81 13.11 -11.11
C ARG A 62 -1.36 11.73 -11.49
N ASN A 63 -2.67 11.57 -11.58
CA ASN A 63 -3.30 10.32 -12.00
C ASN A 63 -2.84 9.89 -13.40
N ARG A 64 -2.79 10.82 -14.37
CA ARG A 64 -2.24 10.51 -15.70
C ARG A 64 -0.77 10.09 -15.65
N ILE A 65 0.06 10.79 -14.87
CA ILE A 65 1.47 10.41 -14.67
C ILE A 65 1.57 9.00 -14.08
N TRP A 66 0.74 8.69 -13.08
CA TRP A 66 0.73 7.37 -12.45
C TRP A 66 0.25 6.28 -13.40
N GLU A 67 -0.76 6.54 -14.25
CA GLU A 67 -1.19 5.62 -15.31
C GLU A 67 -0.05 5.29 -16.27
N PHE A 68 0.70 6.29 -16.73
CA PHE A 68 1.85 6.06 -17.61
C PHE A 68 3.02 5.37 -16.90
N ALA A 69 3.29 5.69 -15.64
CA ALA A 69 4.43 5.16 -14.90
C ALA A 69 4.19 3.74 -14.35
N LEU A 70 2.94 3.41 -14.02
CA LEU A 70 2.57 2.18 -13.29
C LEU A 70 1.57 1.29 -14.05
N GLY A 71 1.04 1.72 -15.19
CA GLY A 71 0.09 0.96 -16.02
C GLY A 71 0.70 0.32 -17.26
N GLY A 72 -0.08 -0.51 -17.96
CA GLY A 72 0.29 -1.12 -19.25
C GLY A 72 1.38 -2.20 -19.17
N MET A 73 1.73 -2.65 -17.97
CA MET A 73 2.71 -3.70 -17.75
C MET A 73 2.06 -5.09 -17.70
N VAL A 74 2.86 -6.11 -18.04
CA VAL A 74 2.48 -7.51 -17.90
C VAL A 74 3.37 -8.17 -16.85
N TYR A 75 2.75 -8.63 -15.77
CA TYR A 75 3.42 -9.39 -14.73
C TYR A 75 3.22 -10.88 -14.93
N ARG A 76 4.32 -11.61 -14.99
CA ARG A 76 4.31 -13.07 -15.07
C ARG A 76 4.50 -13.64 -13.68
N VAL A 77 3.64 -14.59 -13.33
CA VAL A 77 3.86 -15.41 -12.14
C VAL A 77 5.01 -16.37 -12.45
N LYS A 78 6.13 -16.19 -11.75
CA LYS A 78 7.17 -17.22 -11.72
C LYS A 78 6.83 -18.17 -10.58
N ASN A 79 6.69 -19.45 -10.89
CA ASN A 79 6.74 -20.51 -9.89
C ASN A 79 8.23 -20.78 -9.62
N PRO A 80 8.75 -20.41 -8.44
CA PRO A 80 10.06 -20.88 -8.05
C PRO A 80 9.97 -22.38 -7.72
N ASP A 81 10.94 -23.17 -8.18
CA ASP A 81 11.01 -24.62 -7.92
C ASP A 81 11.07 -24.99 -6.42
N SER A 82 11.32 -24.02 -5.53
CA SER A 82 11.58 -24.26 -4.11
C SER A 82 10.90 -23.31 -3.11
N ASP A 83 10.25 -22.24 -3.56
CA ASP A 83 9.74 -21.19 -2.65
C ASP A 83 8.20 -21.22 -2.62
N ARG A 84 7.62 -21.25 -1.42
CA ARG A 84 6.15 -21.35 -1.22
C ARG A 84 5.39 -20.10 -1.66
N HIS A 85 6.09 -19.10 -2.19
CA HIS A 85 5.53 -17.82 -2.62
C HIS A 85 5.74 -17.60 -4.11
N ARG A 86 4.62 -17.47 -4.84
CA ARG A 86 4.61 -17.02 -6.23
C ARG A 86 5.19 -15.61 -6.31
N LYS A 87 6.18 -15.41 -7.18
CA LYS A 87 6.79 -14.08 -7.42
C LYS A 87 6.22 -13.51 -8.71
N LEU A 88 5.68 -12.29 -8.62
CA LEU A 88 5.33 -11.49 -9.79
C LEU A 88 6.58 -10.79 -10.29
N ALA A 89 6.99 -11.12 -11.51
CA ALA A 89 8.08 -10.45 -12.19
C ALA A 89 7.53 -9.72 -13.42
N PRO A 90 7.94 -8.46 -13.67
CA PRO A 90 7.61 -7.81 -14.93
C PRO A 90 8.21 -8.59 -16.10
N SER A 91 7.58 -8.45 -17.26
CA SER A 91 8.15 -8.94 -18.52
C SER A 91 9.58 -8.40 -18.72
N PRO A 92 10.54 -9.18 -19.23
CA PRO A 92 11.94 -8.73 -19.41
C PRO A 92 12.08 -7.47 -20.27
N LYS A 93 11.08 -7.18 -21.12
CA LYS A 93 11.06 -6.04 -22.03
C LYS A 93 10.50 -4.76 -21.39
N GLN A 94 10.07 -4.79 -20.13
CA GLN A 94 9.40 -3.68 -19.47
C GLN A 94 10.13 -3.25 -18.19
N PRO A 95 10.30 -1.95 -17.95
CA PRO A 95 10.89 -1.45 -16.70
C PRO A 95 9.97 -1.75 -15.51
N ALA A 96 10.57 -2.07 -14.36
CA ALA A 96 9.81 -2.34 -13.13
C ALA A 96 9.35 -1.02 -12.48
N GLY A 97 8.22 -0.47 -12.93
CA GLY A 97 7.68 0.82 -12.43
C GLY A 97 7.31 0.84 -10.94
N ILE A 98 7.18 -0.33 -10.29
CA ILE A 98 6.75 -0.46 -8.88
C ILE A 98 7.72 0.20 -7.89
N SER A 99 8.99 0.43 -8.27
CA SER A 99 9.97 1.11 -7.42
C SER A 99 9.52 2.50 -6.99
N LEU A 100 8.70 3.19 -7.81
CA LEU A 100 8.12 4.49 -7.52
C LEU A 100 7.27 4.49 -6.24
N LEU A 101 6.55 3.39 -5.97
CA LEU A 101 5.73 3.23 -4.77
C LEU A 101 6.55 3.18 -3.47
N ARG A 102 7.87 3.04 -3.56
CA ARG A 102 8.78 2.97 -2.40
C ARG A 102 9.39 4.33 -2.05
N VAL A 103 9.20 5.36 -2.87
CA VAL A 103 9.89 6.65 -2.73
C VAL A 103 9.33 7.44 -1.52
N CYS A 104 8.01 7.58 -1.42
CA CYS A 104 7.39 8.27 -0.29
C CYS A 104 5.97 7.79 0.00
N ARG A 105 5.48 8.13 1.20
CA ARG A 105 4.15 7.75 1.69
C ARG A 105 3.02 8.38 0.88
N GLN A 106 3.19 9.60 0.37
CA GLN A 106 2.17 10.30 -0.42
C GLN A 106 1.94 9.63 -1.77
N ILE A 107 3.01 9.33 -2.50
CA ILE A 107 2.94 8.61 -3.77
C ILE A 107 2.32 7.22 -3.55
N TYR A 108 2.74 6.51 -2.49
CA TYR A 108 2.12 5.22 -2.17
C TYR A 108 0.61 5.35 -1.92
N ALA A 109 0.17 6.36 -1.16
CA ALA A 109 -1.24 6.55 -0.85
C ALA A 109 -2.11 6.78 -2.10
N GLU A 110 -1.58 7.47 -3.10
CA GLU A 110 -2.29 7.74 -4.36
C GLU A 110 -2.24 6.56 -5.33
N ALA A 111 -1.10 5.90 -5.44
CA ALA A 111 -0.80 5.04 -6.58
C ALA A 111 -0.74 3.53 -6.25
N ALA A 112 -0.81 3.13 -4.98
CA ALA A 112 -0.60 1.73 -4.58
C ALA A 112 -1.58 0.73 -5.21
N MET A 113 -2.77 1.17 -5.61
CA MET A 113 -3.79 0.32 -6.23
C MET A 113 -3.64 0.21 -7.75
N LEU A 114 -2.92 1.14 -8.38
CA LEU A 114 -2.78 1.20 -9.83
C LEU A 114 -2.09 -0.02 -10.42
N PRO A 115 -1.03 -0.60 -9.80
CA PRO A 115 -0.42 -1.79 -10.35
C PRO A 115 -1.38 -2.97 -10.47
N SER A 116 -2.35 -3.11 -9.56
CA SER A 116 -3.37 -4.17 -9.65
C SER A 116 -4.51 -3.84 -10.61
N LEU A 117 -4.78 -2.56 -10.87
CA LEU A 117 -5.91 -2.12 -11.68
C LEU A 117 -5.56 -2.01 -13.17
N LEU A 118 -4.37 -1.50 -13.48
CA LEU A 118 -3.98 -1.09 -14.84
C LEU A 118 -3.03 -2.07 -15.53
N ASN A 119 -2.63 -3.15 -14.86
CA ASN A 119 -1.69 -4.13 -15.39
C ASN A 119 -2.32 -5.51 -15.51
N THR A 120 -1.79 -6.28 -16.46
CA THR A 120 -2.23 -7.66 -16.67
C THR A 120 -1.34 -8.61 -15.90
N ILE A 121 -1.94 -9.49 -15.11
CA ILE A 121 -1.24 -10.59 -14.44
C ILE A 121 -1.46 -11.86 -15.25
N SER A 122 -0.41 -12.36 -15.88
CA SER A 122 -0.45 -13.59 -16.67
C SER A 122 0.05 -14.79 -15.85
N PHE A 123 -0.71 -15.86 -15.87
CA PHE A 123 -0.37 -17.17 -15.34
C PHE A 123 -0.06 -18.06 -16.53
N HIS A 124 1.19 -18.49 -16.67
CA HIS A 124 1.62 -19.47 -17.67
C HIS A 124 2.27 -20.63 -16.93
#